data_AF-A0A4R1KBF9-F1
#
_entry.id   AF-A0A4R1KBF9-F1
#
_cell.length_a   1.000
_cell.length_b   1.000
_cell.length_c   1.000
_cell.angle_alpha   90.00
_cell.angle_beta   90.00
_cell.angle_gamma   90.00
#
_symmetry.space_group_name_H-M   'P 1'
#
loop_
_entity.id
_entity.type
_entity.pdbx_description
1 polymer ?
#
loop_
_entity_poly.entity_id
_entity_poly.type
_entity_poly.pdbx_seq_one_letter_code
_entity_poly.pdbx_strand_id
1 'polypeptide(L)' 'MQKMLLLLLTVLTLTAGCSKRAWYNGFKSGHNYQCGNLEGDAREKCLQKGGMSYDKYQENLK' A
#
# COMPACT_ATOMS: atom_id res chain seq x y z
N MET A 1 -27.59 -5.46 23.44
CA MET A 1 -27.33 -4.85 22.11
C MET A 1 -26.24 -3.78 22.17
N GLN A 2 -26.33 -2.79 23.06
CA GLN A 2 -25.33 -1.70 23.18
C GLN A 2 -23.89 -2.17 23.47
N LYS A 3 -23.70 -3.19 24.32
CA LYS A 3 -22.38 -3.77 24.61
C LYS A 3 -21.73 -4.46 23.40
N MET A 4 -22.54 -5.06 22.51
CA MET A 4 -22.07 -5.72 21.29
C MET A 4 -21.67 -4.71 20.22
N LEU A 5 -22.39 -3.59 20.13
CA LEU A 5 -22.07 -2.48 19.22
C LEU A 5 -20.74 -1.81 19.59
N LEU A 6 -20.49 -1.58 20.89
CA LEU A 6 -19.23 -1.02 21.38
C LEU A 6 -18.02 -1.92 21.07
N LEU A 7 -18.21 -3.24 21.19
CA LEU A 7 -17.17 -4.22 20.90
C LEU A 7 -16.83 -4.24 19.40
N LEU A 8 -17.84 -4.15 18.53
CA LEU A 8 -17.67 -4.06 17.07
C LEU A 8 -16.94 -2.78 16.64
N LEU A 9 -17.31 -1.63 17.23
CA LEU A 9 -16.65 -0.35 16.95
C LEU A 9 -15.17 -0.35 17.35
N THR A 10 -14.82 -1.06 18.43
CA THR A 10 -13.43 -1.16 18.90
C THR A 10 -12.59 -2.01 17.96
N VAL A 11 -13.15 -3.08 17.38
CA VAL A 11 -12.45 -3.91 16.39
C VAL A 11 -12.23 -3.16 15.07
N LEU A 12 -13.19 -2.35 14.63
CA LEU A 12 -13.10 -1.56 13.40
C LEU A 12 -12.01 -0.48 13.44
N THR A 13 -11.77 0.14 14.61
CA THR A 13 -10.71 1.17 14.73
C THR A 13 -9.31 0.57 14.76
N LEU A 14 -9.16 -0.66 15.27
CA LEU A 14 -7.87 -1.36 15.32
C LEU A 14 -7.38 -1.82 13.94
N THR A 15 -8.29 -2.09 12.99
CA THR A 15 -7.92 -2.55 11.64
C THR A 15 -7.60 -1.40 10.68
N ALA A 16 -8.03 -0.17 10.98
CA ALA A 16 -7.81 1.01 10.12
C ALA A 16 -6.31 1.37 9.95
N GLY A 17 -5.47 1.05 10.94
CA GLY A 17 -4.03 1.31 10.91
C GLY A 17 -3.24 0.36 9.99
N CYS A 18 -3.71 -0.88 9.79
CA CYS A 18 -3.02 -1.88 8.96
C CYS A 18 -3.22 -1.64 7.45
N SER A 19 -4.28 -0.93 7.06
CA SER A 19 -4.70 -0.83 5.66
C SER A 19 -3.72 -0.01 4.79
N LYS A 20 -3.13 1.07 5.30
CA LYS A 20 -2.29 1.97 4.48
C LYS A 20 -1.01 1.30 3.98
N ARG A 21 -0.36 0.50 4.84
CA ARG A 21 0.87 -0.24 4.47
C ARG A 21 0.57 -1.40 3.54
N ALA A 22 -0.55 -2.11 3.77
CA ALA A 22 -1.02 -3.13 2.86
C ALA A 22 -1.30 -2.57 1.45
N TRP A 23 -1.92 -1.40 1.37
CA TRP A 23 -2.21 -0.73 0.10
C TRP A 23 -0.93 -0.32 -0.66
N TYR A 24 0.03 0.30 0.03
CA TYR A 24 1.34 0.63 -0.56
C TYR A 24 2.06 -0.62 -1.07
N ASN A 25 2.10 -1.69 -0.27
CA ASN A 25 2.75 -2.94 -0.65
C ASN A 25 2.07 -3.57 -1.87
N GLY A 26 0.73 -3.55 -1.94
CA GLY A 26 -0.02 -4.02 -3.09
C GLY A 26 0.29 -3.23 -4.36
N PHE A 27 0.28 -1.89 -4.27
CA PHE A 27 0.63 -1.02 -5.39
C PHE A 27 2.06 -1.25 -5.88
N LYS A 28 3.04 -1.29 -4.97
CA LYS A 28 4.45 -1.54 -5.29
C LYS A 28 4.66 -2.92 -5.92
N SER A 29 4.00 -3.95 -5.39
CA SER A 29 4.09 -5.30 -5.93
C SER A 29 3.48 -5.39 -7.33
N GLY A 30 2.34 -4.75 -7.57
CA GLY A 30 1.71 -4.69 -8.90
C GLY A 30 2.57 -3.95 -9.92
N HIS A 31 3.20 -2.84 -9.52
CA HIS A 31 4.14 -2.09 -10.35
C HIS A 31 5.36 -2.93 -10.73
N ASN A 32 5.97 -3.61 -9.74
CA ASN A 32 7.12 -4.48 -9.98
C ASN A 32 6.78 -5.66 -10.91
N TYR A 33 5.59 -6.24 -10.76
CA TYR A 33 5.10 -7.31 -11.64
C TYR A 33 4.94 -6.81 -13.08
N GLN A 34 4.33 -5.64 -13.28
CA GLN A 34 4.18 -5.03 -14.61
C GLN A 34 5.54 -4.73 -15.26
N CYS A 35 6.47 -4.16 -14.50
CA CYS A 35 7.83 -3.90 -15.00
C CYS A 35 8.62 -5.19 -15.29
N GLY A 36 8.30 -6.30 -14.62
CA GLY A 36 8.91 -7.61 -14.85
C GLY A 36 8.61 -8.19 -16.25
N ASN A 37 7.55 -7.74 -16.90
CA ASN A 37 7.19 -8.13 -18.27
C ASN A 37 7.94 -7.31 -19.34
N LEU A 38 8.72 -6.32 -18.94
CA LEU A 38 9.57 -5.53 -19.82
C LEU A 38 11.00 -6.07 -19.80
N GLU A 39 11.74 -5.86 -20.89
CA GLU A 39 13.14 -6.29 -21.00
C GLU A 39 14.12 -5.10 -21.03
N GLY A 40 15.37 -5.37 -20.62
CA GLY A 40 16.47 -4.41 -20.68
C GLY A 40 16.18 -3.05 -20.04
N ASP A 41 16.58 -1.98 -20.73
CA ASP A 41 16.42 -0.58 -20.29
C ASP A 41 14.98 -0.18 -19.99
N ALA A 42 13.99 -0.80 -20.66
CA ALA A 42 12.59 -0.48 -20.45
C ALA A 42 12.12 -0.93 -19.06
N ARG A 43 12.61 -2.09 -18.59
CA ARG A 43 12.38 -2.58 -17.24
C ARG A 43 13.03 -1.68 -16.20
N GLU A 44 14.28 -1.27 -16.42
CA GLU A 44 15.00 -0.44 -15.47
C GLU A 44 14.35 0.94 -15.30
N LYS A 45 13.98 1.57 -16.42
CA LYS A 45 13.23 2.84 -16.42
C LYS A 45 11.86 2.70 -15.76
N CYS A 46 11.17 1.58 -15.94
CA CYS A 46 9.90 1.29 -15.29
C CYS A 46 10.07 1.17 -13.76
N LEU A 47 11.08 0.42 -13.31
CA LEU A 47 11.37 0.24 -11.88
C LEU A 47 11.77 1.55 -11.19
N GLN A 48 12.54 2.42 -11.87
CA GLN A 48 12.89 3.74 -11.33
C GLN A 48 11.66 4.62 -11.07
N LYS A 49 10.64 4.56 -11.94
CA LYS A 49 9.38 5.30 -11.74
C LYS A 49 8.56 4.82 -10.53
N GLY A 50 8.76 3.58 -10.10
CA GLY A 50 8.11 2.99 -8.92
C GLY A 50 8.85 3.22 -7.60
N GLY A 51 9.97 3.95 -7.61
CA GLY A 51 10.91 4.07 -6.48
C GLY A 51 10.44 4.88 -5.27
N MET A 52 9.15 5.23 -5.16
CA MET A 52 8.65 5.95 -3.99
C MET A 52 8.74 5.08 -2.74
N SER A 53 9.46 5.53 -1.71
CA SER A 53 9.51 4.86 -0.42
C SER A 53 8.17 4.95 0.31
N TYR A 54 7.93 4.03 1.25
CA TYR A 54 6.70 4.04 2.05
C TYR A 54 6.53 5.36 2.82
N ASP A 55 7.62 5.92 3.32
CA ASP A 55 7.61 7.18 4.07
C ASP A 55 7.18 8.35 3.17
N LYS A 56 7.71 8.44 1.95
CA LYS A 56 7.26 9.45 0.95
C LYS A 56 5.81 9.24 0.53
N TYR A 57 5.36 7.99 0.44
CA TYR A 57 3.95 7.69 0.18
C TYR A 57 3.04 8.14 1.33
N GLN A 58 3.47 7.98 2.60
CA GLN A 58 2.72 8.45 3.75
C GLN A 58 2.66 9.98 3.84
N GLU A 59 3.73 10.69 3.46
CA GLU A 59 3.77 12.15 3.43
C GLU A 59 2.79 12.74 2.41
N ASN A 60 2.63 12.09 1.25
CA ASN A 60 1.69 12.51 0.21
C ASN A 60 0.20 12.19 0.51
N LEU A 61 -0.09 11.44 1.56
CA LEU A 61 -1.46 11.09 2.00
C LEU A 61 -1.98 11.97 3.14
N LYS A 62 -1.16 12.92 3.63
CA LYS A 62 -1.57 13.94 4.61
C LYS A 62 -2.21 15.12 3.91
#